data_AF-A0A7C5NY82-F1
#
_entry.id   AF-A0A7C5NY82-F1
#
_cell.length_a   1.000
_cell.length_b   1.000
_cell.length_c   1.000
_cell.angle_alpha   90.00
_cell.angle_beta   90.00
_cell.angle_gamma   90.00
#
_symmetry.space_group_name_H-M   'P 1'
#
loop_
_entity.id
_entity.type
_entity.pdbx_description
1 polymer ?
#
loop_
_entity_poly.entity_id
_entity_poly.type
_entity_poly.pdbx_seq_one_letter_code
_entity_poly.pdbx_strand_id
1 'polypeptide(L)'
;SENIGLVALTKVASRQAVQMGGVILIVLAMIPKFSGILASLPQPVLGGLTIALYGMISVTGLRLIKEKVELNDRNMLIIASALIVGLGAPQLPPEFIEHFPKIVGSILESGMAVGALTAILLDQLLR
;
A
#
# COMPACT_ATOMS: atom_id res chain seq x y z
N SER A 1 3.65 -5.80 -7.76
CA SER A 1 4.85 -5.98 -8.60
C SER A 1 4.58 -5.57 -10.04
N GLU A 2 4.54 -4.26 -10.32
CA GLU A 2 4.21 -3.76 -11.66
C GLU A 2 5.28 -4.15 -12.70
N ASN A 3 6.55 -4.12 -12.28
CA ASN A 3 7.68 -4.50 -13.14
C ASN A 3 7.64 -5.98 -13.58
N ILE A 4 7.10 -6.88 -12.76
CA ILE A 4 6.98 -8.31 -13.12
C ILE A 4 5.95 -8.48 -14.25
N GLY A 5 4.85 -7.72 -14.23
CA GLY A 5 3.87 -7.70 -15.32
C GLY A 5 4.48 -7.15 -16.61
N LEU A 6 5.30 -6.10 -16.52
CA LEU A 6 6.01 -5.54 -17.67
C LEU A 6 7.01 -6.53 -18.28
N VAL A 7 7.74 -7.28 -17.46
CA VAL A 7 8.68 -8.31 -17.91
C VAL A 7 7.94 -9.45 -18.62
N ALA A 8 6.76 -9.85 -18.15
CA ALA A 8 5.95 -10.87 -18.81
C ALA A 8 5.50 -10.46 -20.23
N LEU A 9 5.25 -9.17 -20.46
CA LEU A 9 4.86 -8.64 -21.77
C LEU A 9 6.06 -8.41 -22.71
N THR A 10 7.10 -7.76 -22.20
CA THR A 10 8.29 -7.38 -22.99
C THR A 10 9.26 -8.54 -23.18
N LYS A 11 9.17 -9.59 -22.36
CA LYS A 11 10.11 -10.72 -22.27
C LYS A 11 11.55 -10.31 -21.95
N VAL A 12 11.77 -9.10 -21.43
CA VAL A 12 13.10 -8.61 -21.06
C VAL A 12 13.23 -8.57 -19.54
N ALA A 13 13.89 -9.58 -18.97
CA ALA A 13 14.19 -9.68 -17.54
C ALA A 13 15.62 -9.19 -17.19
N SER A 14 16.27 -8.44 -18.08
CA SER A 14 17.67 -8.02 -17.90
C SER A 14 17.84 -6.98 -16.80
N ARG A 15 18.80 -7.20 -15.89
CA ARG A 15 19.21 -6.23 -14.86
C ARG A 15 19.63 -4.89 -15.49
N GLN A 16 20.23 -4.92 -16.68
CA GLN A 16 20.68 -3.73 -17.39
C GLN A 16 19.50 -2.81 -17.77
N ALA A 17 18.33 -3.37 -18.09
CA ALA A 17 17.13 -2.58 -18.41
C ALA A 17 16.67 -1.77 -17.19
N VAL A 18 16.66 -2.39 -16.00
CA VAL A 18 16.30 -1.73 -14.74
C VAL A 18 17.33 -0.65 -14.38
N GLN A 19 18.62 -0.94 -14.54
CA GLN A 19 19.70 0.02 -14.28
C GLN A 19 19.61 1.23 -15.20
N MET A 20 19.40 1.01 -16.50
CA MET A 20 19.23 2.09 -17.48
C MET A 20 18.00 2.93 -17.15
N GLY A 21 16.87 2.31 -16.79
CA GLY A 21 15.68 3.02 -16.33
C GLY A 21 15.96 3.91 -15.11
N GLY A 22 16.71 3.40 -14.12
CA GLY A 22 17.13 4.18 -12.97
C GLY A 22 18.01 5.38 -13.34
N VAL A 23 18.99 5.20 -14.23
CA VAL A 23 19.85 6.29 -14.72
C VAL A 23 19.01 7.35 -15.45
N ILE A 24 18.06 6.94 -16.31
CA ILE A 24 17.16 7.86 -17.01
C ILE A 24 16.33 8.67 -16.00
N LEU A 25 15.79 8.03 -14.96
CA LEU A 25 15.02 8.73 -13.92
C LEU A 25 15.88 9.74 -13.15
N ILE A 26 17.13 9.40 -12.82
CA ILE A 26 18.07 10.34 -12.17
C ILE A 26 18.33 11.55 -13.07
N VAL A 27 18.62 11.33 -14.36
CA VAL A 27 18.87 12.41 -15.31
C VAL A 27 17.62 13.29 -15.47
N LEU A 28 16.44 12.70 -15.61
CA LEU A 28 15.18 13.44 -15.71
C LEU A 28 14.88 14.26 -14.45
N ALA A 29 15.17 13.73 -13.27
CA ALA A 29 15.00 14.44 -11.99
C ALA A 29 15.90 15.68 -11.88
N MET A 30 17.05 15.69 -12.56
CA MET A 30 17.96 16.85 -12.61
C MET A 30 17.54 17.93 -13.62
N ILE A 31 16.57 17.66 -14.50
CA ILE A 31 16.12 18.63 -15.52
C ILE A 31 15.00 19.50 -14.94
N PRO A 32 15.22 20.80 -14.68
CA PRO A 32 14.22 21.64 -14.01
C PRO A 32 12.93 21.83 -14.82
N LYS A 33 13.03 21.79 -16.16
CA LYS A 33 11.85 21.87 -17.05
C LYS A 33 10.92 20.68 -16.87
N PHE A 34 11.46 19.48 -16.64
CA PHE A 34 10.66 18.27 -16.41
C PHE A 34 9.96 18.35 -15.06
N SER A 35 10.68 18.76 -14.00
CA SER A 35 10.08 19.00 -12.68
C SER A 35 9.01 20.09 -12.72
N GLY A 36 9.19 21.14 -13.54
CA GLY A 36 8.17 22.18 -13.76
C GLY A 36 6.89 21.66 -14.38
N ILE A 37 6.97 20.72 -15.33
CA ILE A 37 5.80 20.06 -15.92
C ILE A 37 5.06 19.25 -14.85
N LEU A 38 5.78 18.45 -14.06
CA LEU A 38 5.18 17.66 -12.97
C LEU A 38 4.50 18.56 -11.93
N ALA A 39 5.12 19.69 -11.57
CA ALA A 39 4.55 20.66 -10.64
C ALA A 39 3.32 21.40 -11.21
N SER A 40 3.23 21.52 -12.54
CA SER A 40 2.08 22.12 -13.22
C SER A 40 0.88 21.18 -13.39
N LEU A 41 0.99 19.92 -12.97
CA LEU A 41 -0.10 18.96 -13.08
C LEU A 41 -1.30 19.39 -12.21
N PRO A 42 -2.52 19.45 -12.78
CA PRO A 42 -3.72 19.78 -12.01
C PRO A 42 -3.98 18.74 -10.91
N GLN A 43 -4.49 19.21 -9.76
CA GLN A 43 -4.90 18.34 -8.64
C GLN A 43 -5.82 17.18 -9.07
N PRO A 44 -6.81 17.35 -9.98
CA PRO A 44 -7.64 16.24 -10.43
C PRO A 44 -6.85 15.09 -11.11
N VAL A 45 -5.75 15.39 -11.80
CA VAL A 45 -4.91 14.38 -12.48
C VAL A 45 -4.12 13.59 -11.45
N LEU A 46 -3.53 14.28 -10.47
CA LEU A 46 -2.81 13.64 -9.37
C LEU A 46 -3.76 12.77 -8.53
N GLY A 47 -4.97 13.25 -8.28
CA GLY A 47 -6.04 12.46 -7.66
C GLY A 47 -6.34 11.17 -8.43
N GLY A 48 -6.56 11.27 -9.75
CA GLY A 48 -6.79 10.10 -10.60
C GLY A 48 -5.64 9.08 -10.56
N LEU A 49 -4.39 9.56 -10.59
CA LEU A 49 -3.20 8.70 -10.45
C LEU A 49 -3.18 7.98 -9.10
N THR A 50 -3.40 8.70 -8.00
CA THR A 50 -3.39 8.09 -6.65
C THR A 50 -4.50 7.06 -6.47
N ILE A 51 -5.70 7.32 -6.98
CA ILE A 51 -6.82 6.36 -6.94
C ILE A 51 -6.46 5.08 -7.71
N ALA A 52 -5.88 5.22 -8.90
CA ALA A 52 -5.46 4.06 -9.69
C ALA A 52 -4.37 3.24 -8.96
N LEU A 53 -3.37 3.90 -8.38
CA LEU A 53 -2.29 3.25 -7.63
C LEU A 53 -2.83 2.53 -6.38
N TYR A 54 -3.59 3.21 -5.52
CA TYR A 54 -4.15 2.60 -4.32
C TYR A 54 -5.18 1.52 -4.62
N GLY A 55 -5.96 1.67 -5.70
CA GLY A 55 -6.87 0.63 -6.18
C GLY A 55 -6.12 -0.65 -6.58
N MET A 56 -5.05 -0.52 -7.37
CA MET A 56 -4.22 -1.66 -7.78
C MET A 56 -3.50 -2.32 -6.60
N ILE A 57 -3.01 -1.53 -5.64
CA ILE A 57 -2.42 -2.06 -4.40
C ILE A 57 -3.45 -2.89 -3.62
N SER A 58 -4.67 -2.36 -3.47
CA SER A 58 -5.78 -3.04 -2.77
C SER A 58 -6.14 -4.37 -3.43
N VAL A 59 -6.32 -4.39 -4.75
CA VAL A 59 -6.61 -5.61 -5.53
C VAL A 59 -5.47 -6.62 -5.43
N THR A 60 -4.22 -6.15 -5.46
CA THR A 60 -3.05 -7.03 -5.30
C THR A 60 -3.04 -7.70 -3.91
N GLY A 61 -3.39 -6.98 -2.85
CA GLY A 61 -3.55 -7.55 -1.50
C GLY A 61 -4.62 -8.64 -1.45
N LEU A 62 -5.81 -8.38 -2.02
CA LEU A 62 -6.89 -9.36 -2.10
C LEU A 62 -6.50 -10.60 -2.92
N ARG A 63 -5.76 -10.40 -4.02
CA ARG A 63 -5.25 -11.50 -4.83
C ARG A 63 -4.28 -12.38 -4.04
N LEU A 64 -3.38 -11.79 -3.25
CA LEU A 64 -2.47 -12.55 -2.39
C LEU A 64 -3.22 -13.39 -1.36
N ILE A 65 -4.26 -12.83 -0.73
CA ILE A 65 -5.12 -13.58 0.20
C ILE A 65 -5.76 -14.77 -0.53
N LYS A 66 -6.38 -14.53 -1.68
CA LYS A 66 -7.02 -15.59 -2.47
C LYS A 66 -6.06 -16.70 -2.91
N GLU A 67 -4.81 -16.36 -3.24
CA GLU A 67 -3.80 -17.32 -3.72
C GLU A 67 -3.11 -18.08 -2.58
N LYS A 68 -3.08 -17.54 -1.36
CA LYS A 68 -2.26 -18.06 -0.25
C LYS A 68 -3.06 -18.55 0.96
N VAL A 69 -4.35 -18.21 1.06
CA VAL A 69 -5.17 -18.46 2.25
C VAL A 69 -6.46 -19.18 1.84
N GLU A 70 -6.80 -20.26 2.54
CA GLU A 70 -8.10 -20.91 2.39
C GLU A 70 -9.20 -20.06 3.03
N LEU A 71 -10.26 -19.76 2.27
CA LEU A 71 -11.38 -18.91 2.70
C LEU A 71 -12.42 -19.73 3.49
N ASN A 72 -12.03 -20.22 4.65
CA ASN A 72 -12.96 -20.80 5.65
C ASN A 72 -13.52 -19.70 6.58
N ASP A 73 -14.56 -20.02 7.35
CA ASP A 73 -15.24 -19.05 8.22
C ASP A 73 -14.30 -18.34 9.20
N ARG A 74 -13.32 -19.06 9.75
CA ARG A 74 -12.27 -18.52 10.63
C ARG A 74 -11.43 -17.47 9.91
N ASN A 75 -10.85 -17.80 8.77
CA ASN A 75 -9.96 -16.89 8.04
C ASN A 75 -10.74 -15.71 7.48
N MET A 76 -11.99 -15.92 7.04
CA MET A 76 -12.88 -14.83 6.63
C MET A 76 -13.16 -13.86 7.79
N LEU A 77 -13.40 -14.36 9.00
CA LEU A 77 -13.53 -13.52 10.21
C LEU A 77 -12.27 -12.71 10.49
N ILE A 78 -11.08 -13.32 10.42
CA ILE A 78 -9.80 -12.65 10.62
C ILE A 78 -9.62 -11.53 9.59
N ILE A 79 -9.83 -11.84 8.30
CA ILE A 79 -9.68 -10.88 7.20
C ILE A 79 -10.66 -9.72 7.35
N ALA A 80 -11.94 -10.00 7.59
CA ALA A 80 -12.97 -8.97 7.73
C ALA A 80 -12.69 -8.05 8.93
N SER A 81 -12.33 -8.63 10.07
CA SER A 81 -12.01 -7.87 11.28
C SER A 81 -10.78 -7.00 11.08
N ALA A 82 -9.69 -7.55 10.52
CA ALA A 82 -8.47 -6.80 10.25
C ALA A 82 -8.70 -5.64 9.27
N LEU A 83 -9.51 -5.85 8.23
CA LEU A 83 -9.87 -4.80 7.27
C LEU A 83 -10.67 -3.67 7.92
N ILE A 84 -11.72 -3.99 8.67
CA ILE A 84 -12.57 -2.97 9.30
C ILE A 84 -11.81 -2.20 10.37
N VAL A 85 -11.06 -2.90 11.23
CA VAL A 85 -10.28 -2.28 12.30
C VAL A 85 -9.15 -1.43 11.72
N GLY A 86 -8.45 -1.92 10.69
CA GLY A 86 -7.41 -1.14 10.00
C GLY A 86 -7.94 0.09 9.27
N LEU A 87 -9.11 0.00 8.62
CA LEU A 87 -9.73 1.16 7.99
C LEU A 87 -10.24 2.18 9.01
N GLY A 88 -10.76 1.71 10.15
CA GLY A 88 -11.33 2.56 11.21
C GLY A 88 -10.29 3.25 12.10
N ALA A 89 -9.09 2.68 12.27
CA ALA A 89 -8.12 3.23 13.23
C ALA A 89 -7.71 4.70 12.97
N PRO A 90 -7.46 5.15 11.73
CA PRO A 90 -7.16 6.56 11.44
C PRO A 90 -8.32 7.53 11.71
N GLN A 91 -9.53 7.01 11.95
CA GLN A 91 -10.74 7.80 12.23
C GLN A 91 -10.96 8.00 13.73
N LEU A 92 -10.08 7.47 14.58
CA LEU A 92 -10.13 7.68 16.03
C LEU A 92 -9.93 9.17 16.36
N PRO A 93 -10.66 9.71 17.35
CA PRO A 93 -10.48 11.09 17.77
C PRO A 93 -9.04 11.35 18.25
N PRO A 94 -8.41 12.47 17.89
CA PRO A 94 -7.06 12.81 18.34
C PRO A 94 -6.93 12.81 19.86
N GLU A 95 -7.97 13.31 20.56
CA GLU A 95 -8.06 13.31 22.02
C GLU A 95 -7.90 11.90 22.61
N PHE A 96 -8.40 10.86 21.93
CA PHE A 96 -8.24 9.47 22.37
C PHE A 96 -6.79 9.00 22.20
N ILE A 97 -6.13 9.38 21.11
CA ILE A 97 -4.76 8.97 20.80
C ILE A 97 -3.75 9.64 21.75
N GLU A 98 -4.02 10.87 22.18
CA GLU A 98 -3.15 11.62 23.12
C GLU A 98 -3.01 10.96 24.50
N HIS A 99 -3.94 10.09 24.89
CA HIS A 99 -3.84 9.32 26.14
C HIS A 99 -2.76 8.22 26.09
N PHE A 100 -2.28 7.88 24.90
CA PHE A 100 -1.30 6.82 24.71
C PHE A 100 0.13 7.36 24.58
N PRO A 101 1.16 6.56 24.93
CA PRO A 101 2.54 6.89 24.61
C PRO A 101 2.69 7.14 23.10
N LYS A 102 3.55 8.08 22.71
CA LYS A 102 3.76 8.47 21.29
C LYS A 102 3.91 7.29 20.34
N ILE A 103 4.63 6.25 20.75
CA ILE A 103 4.86 5.03 19.96
C ILE A 103 3.53 4.32 19.64
N VAL A 104 2.65 4.19 20.62
CA VAL A 104 1.33 3.55 20.44
C VAL A 104 0.42 4.46 19.62
N GLY A 105 0.47 5.78 19.86
CA GLY A 105 -0.29 6.74 19.07
C GLY A 105 0.04 6.69 17.57
N SER A 106 1.33 6.67 17.21
CA SER A 106 1.77 6.53 15.81
C SER A 106 1.34 5.21 15.15
N ILE A 107 1.18 4.14 15.93
CA ILE A 107 0.63 2.87 15.42
C ILE A 107 -0.87 3.04 15.16
N LEU A 108 -1.61 3.61 16.11
CA LEU A 108 -3.06 3.81 16.00
C LEU A 108 -3.47 4.71 14.83
N GLU A 109 -2.65 5.72 14.52
CA GLU A 109 -2.83 6.57 13.33
C GLU A 109 -2.60 5.81 12.01
N SER A 110 -1.84 4.71 12.05
CA SER A 110 -1.53 3.88 10.88
C SER A 110 -2.53 2.74 10.73
N GLY A 111 -3.52 2.94 9.86
CA GLY A 111 -4.52 1.91 9.56
C GLY A 111 -3.93 0.59 9.06
N MET A 112 -2.83 0.63 8.31
CA MET A 112 -2.11 -0.59 7.89
C MET A 112 -1.50 -1.34 9.08
N ALA A 113 -0.86 -0.63 10.02
CA ALA A 113 -0.24 -1.24 11.19
C ALA A 113 -1.29 -1.88 12.09
N VAL A 114 -2.37 -1.16 12.37
CA VAL A 114 -3.48 -1.65 13.19
C VAL A 114 -4.18 -2.86 12.55
N GLY A 115 -4.46 -2.80 11.25
CA GLY A 115 -5.03 -3.95 10.53
C GLY A 115 -4.12 -5.18 10.56
N ALA A 116 -2.81 -5.00 10.35
CA ALA A 116 -1.84 -6.10 10.42
C ALA A 116 -1.73 -6.71 11.82
N LEU A 117 -1.65 -5.87 12.86
CA LEU A 117 -1.64 -6.33 14.25
C LEU A 117 -2.93 -7.08 14.59
N THR A 118 -4.09 -6.58 14.17
CA THR A 118 -5.38 -7.24 14.36
C THR A 118 -5.39 -8.62 13.70
N ALA A 119 -4.92 -8.74 12.45
CA ALA A 119 -4.83 -10.02 11.76
C ALA A 119 -3.93 -11.03 12.50
N ILE A 120 -2.74 -10.58 12.93
CA ILE A 120 -1.77 -11.42 13.65
C ILE A 120 -2.34 -11.88 15.00
N LEU A 121 -2.96 -10.97 15.76
CA LEU A 121 -3.52 -11.26 17.07
C LEU A 121 -4.69 -12.25 16.95
N LEU A 122 -5.60 -12.04 16.00
CA LEU A 122 -6.74 -12.93 15.79
C LEU A 122 -6.29 -14.30 15.28
N ASP A 123 -5.29 -14.37 14.40
CA ASP A 123 -4.74 -15.66 13.95
C ASP A 123 -4.08 -16.44 15.09
N GLN A 124 -3.41 -15.76 16.03
CA GLN A 124 -2.84 -16.40 17.22
C GLN A 124 -3.92 -16.84 18.22
N LEU A 125 -4.95 -16.03 18.43
CA LEU A 125 -6.01 -16.29 19.40
C LEU A 125 -6.96 -17.40 18.95
N LEU A 126 -7.28 -17.43 17.65
CA LEU A 126 -8.20 -18.40 17.04
C LEU A 126 -7.49 -19.67 16.57
N ARG A 127 -6.25 -19.93 17.02
CA ARG A 127 -5.46 -21.11 16.64
C ARG A 127 -6.22 -22.42 16.79
#